data_AF-A0A370DN42-F1
#
_entry.id   AF-A0A370DN42-F1
#
_cell.length_a   1.000
_cell.length_b   1.000
_cell.length_c   1.000
_cell.angle_alpha   90.00
_cell.angle_beta   90.00
_cell.angle_gamma   90.00
#
_symmetry.space_group_name_H-M   'P 1'
#
loop_
_entity.id
_entity.type
_entity.pdbx_description
1 polymer ?
#
loop_
_entity_poly.entity_id
_entity_poly.type
_entity_poly.pdbx_seq_one_letter_code
_entity_poly.pdbx_strand_id
1 'polypeptide(L)'
;MALFRHDSPDYPGDHRTATLCVDCHPTNNQTIAWPFTAYKPDCAGCHANDYKSDSHKGAGDIPLPINEVQDCSGSCHLKDGIRSNEHRASGGEW
;
A
#
# COMPACT_ATOMS: atom_id res chain seq x y z
N MET A 1 -14.45 22.04 -15.62
CA MET A 1 -14.55 21.18 -14.42
C MET A 1 -13.13 20.89 -13.99
N ALA A 2 -12.69 21.32 -12.80
CA ALA A 2 -11.36 21.01 -12.30
C ALA A 2 -11.41 19.70 -11.52
N LEU A 3 -10.55 18.75 -11.85
CA LEU A 3 -10.34 17.54 -11.06
C LEU A 3 -9.42 17.89 -9.89
N PHE A 4 -9.80 17.48 -8.68
CA PHE A 4 -8.92 17.58 -7.52
C PHE A 4 -7.73 16.65 -7.70
N ARG A 5 -6.52 17.13 -7.39
CA ARG A 5 -5.28 16.35 -7.39
C ARG A 5 -4.58 16.56 -6.06
N HIS A 6 -4.13 15.47 -5.45
CA HIS A 6 -3.27 15.55 -4.28
C HIS A 6 -1.85 15.93 -4.71
N ASP A 7 -1.25 16.89 -4.01
CA ASP A 7 0.12 17.38 -4.25
C ASP A 7 1.06 17.12 -3.07
N SER A 8 0.51 16.63 -1.94
CA SER A 8 1.28 16.31 -0.74
C SER A 8 2.25 15.13 -0.99
N PRO A 9 3.49 15.19 -0.47
CA PRO A 9 4.40 14.04 -0.50
C PRO A 9 3.93 12.88 0.39
N ASP A 10 2.99 13.11 1.32
CA ASP A 10 2.36 12.05 2.12
C ASP A 10 1.18 11.38 1.38
N TYR A 11 0.84 11.82 0.15
CA TYR A 11 -0.17 11.18 -0.66
C TYR A 11 0.28 9.75 -1.03
N PRO A 12 -0.49 8.70 -0.70
CA PRO A 12 -0.15 7.32 -1.01
C PRO A 12 -0.15 7.01 -2.51
N GLY A 13 -0.50 7.94 -3.40
CA GLY A 13 -0.64 7.67 -4.83
C GLY A 13 -1.97 7.03 -5.21
N ASP A 14 -2.13 6.83 -6.50
CA ASP A 14 -3.35 6.30 -7.09
C ASP A 14 -3.46 4.78 -6.91
N HIS A 15 -4.69 4.26 -6.93
CA HIS A 15 -4.98 2.83 -6.91
C HIS A 15 -5.63 2.43 -8.24
N ARG A 16 -5.42 1.18 -8.69
CA ARG A 16 -6.10 0.68 -9.90
C ARG A 16 -7.61 0.52 -9.70
N THR A 17 -8.02 0.18 -8.49
CA THR A 17 -9.43 0.16 -8.11
C THR A 17 -9.91 1.58 -7.85
N ALA A 18 -11.16 1.86 -8.22
CA ALA A 18 -11.76 3.15 -7.92
C ALA A 18 -11.83 3.33 -6.39
N THR A 19 -11.01 4.24 -5.86
CA THR A 19 -11.07 4.69 -4.47
C THR A 19 -11.93 5.94 -4.36
N LEU A 20 -12.68 6.03 -3.26
CA LEU A 20 -13.47 7.20 -2.89
C LEU A 20 -12.66 8.07 -1.94
N CYS A 21 -12.97 9.36 -1.88
CA CYS A 21 -12.33 10.29 -0.95
C CYS A 21 -12.39 9.78 0.50
N VAL A 22 -13.50 9.13 0.87
CA VAL A 22 -13.76 8.62 2.22
C VAL A 22 -12.94 7.38 2.59
N ASP A 23 -12.34 6.70 1.62
CA ASP A 23 -11.49 5.53 1.88
C ASP A 23 -10.19 5.96 2.58
N CYS A 24 -9.69 7.15 2.24
CA CYS A 24 -8.57 7.78 2.93
C CYS A 24 -9.06 8.76 4.00
N HIS A 25 -10.11 9.55 3.73
CA HIS A 25 -10.63 10.58 4.63
C HIS A 25 -11.89 10.11 5.39
N PRO A 26 -11.76 9.25 6.43
CA PRO A 26 -12.91 8.72 7.18
C PRO A 26 -13.56 9.78 8.06
N THR A 27 -12.92 10.94 8.23
CA THR A 27 -13.45 12.10 8.94
C THR A 27 -13.37 13.32 8.02
N ASN A 28 -14.14 14.37 8.32
CA ASN A 28 -14.15 15.61 7.55
C ASN A 28 -12.88 16.45 7.81
N ASN A 29 -11.72 15.93 7.42
CA ASN A 29 -10.43 16.56 7.59
C ASN A 29 -9.59 16.41 6.32
N GLN A 30 -8.97 17.50 5.88
CA GLN A 30 -8.07 17.52 4.72
C GLN A 30 -6.75 16.81 5.00
N THR A 31 -6.33 16.74 6.26
CA THR A 31 -5.11 16.05 6.68
C THR A 31 -5.48 14.85 7.55
N ILE A 32 -5.02 13.68 7.15
CA ILE A 32 -5.22 12.42 7.85
C ILE A 32 -3.88 11.79 8.16
N ALA A 33 -3.80 11.04 9.25
CA ALA A 33 -2.65 10.19 9.50
C ALA A 33 -2.82 8.87 8.73
N TRP A 34 -1.71 8.30 8.30
CA TRP A 34 -1.68 6.92 7.83
C TRP A 34 -2.09 5.99 8.99
N PRO A 35 -2.92 4.96 8.77
CA PRO A 35 -3.29 4.00 9.81
C PRO A 35 -2.08 3.36 10.49
N PHE A 36 -1.03 3.06 9.70
CA PHE A 36 0.23 2.48 10.16
C PHE A 36 1.42 3.36 9.74
N THR A 37 1.58 4.50 10.41
CA THR A 37 2.62 5.50 10.11
C THR A 37 4.04 4.94 10.00
N ALA A 38 4.37 3.84 10.68
CA ALA A 38 5.70 3.21 10.62
C ALA A 38 6.06 2.62 9.25
N TYR A 39 5.05 2.29 8.43
CA TYR A 39 5.23 1.63 7.14
C TYR A 39 4.92 2.54 5.95
N LYS A 40 4.67 3.83 6.19
CA LYS A 40 4.52 4.78 5.10
C LYS A 40 5.85 4.94 4.35
N PRO A 41 5.85 5.17 3.03
CA PRO A 41 4.68 5.34 2.15
C PRO A 41 4.26 4.03 1.45
N ASP A 42 4.59 2.88 2.01
CA ASP A 42 4.37 1.58 1.37
C ASP A 42 2.97 1.04 1.61
N CYS A 43 2.62 -0.05 0.92
CA CYS A 43 1.30 -0.69 1.00
C CYS A 43 0.89 -0.97 2.46
N ALA A 44 1.86 -1.44 3.27
CA ALA A 44 1.65 -1.72 4.69
C ALA A 44 1.24 -0.48 5.51
N GLY A 45 1.49 0.74 5.03
CA GLY A 45 1.03 1.96 5.70
C GLY A 45 -0.49 2.02 5.90
N CYS A 46 -1.25 1.35 5.02
CA CYS A 46 -2.71 1.19 5.15
C CYS A 46 -3.12 -0.28 5.37
N HIS A 47 -2.33 -1.24 4.88
CA HIS A 47 -2.68 -2.66 4.83
C HIS A 47 -1.90 -3.56 5.80
N ALA A 48 -1.22 -3.02 6.83
CA ALA A 48 -0.43 -3.87 7.74
C ALA A 48 -1.24 -4.96 8.45
N ASN A 49 -2.53 -4.74 8.70
CA ASN A 49 -3.40 -5.75 9.29
C ASN A 49 -3.69 -6.94 8.35
N ASP A 50 -3.48 -6.76 7.04
CA ASP A 50 -3.66 -7.82 6.04
C ASP A 50 -2.41 -8.72 5.92
N TYR A 51 -1.31 -8.33 6.58
CA TYR A 51 -0.06 -9.07 6.57
C TYR A 51 -0.20 -10.44 7.23
N LYS A 52 0.19 -11.48 6.49
CA LYS A 52 0.21 -12.87 6.94
C LYS A 52 1.64 -13.39 6.92
N SER A 53 2.28 -13.47 8.09
CA SER A 53 3.70 -13.86 8.19
C SER A 53 3.98 -15.30 7.76
N ASP A 54 3.00 -16.18 7.87
CA ASP A 54 3.08 -17.58 7.43
C ASP A 54 3.28 -17.71 5.91
N SER A 55 2.83 -16.71 5.15
CA SER A 55 2.88 -16.65 3.69
C SER A 55 4.17 -15.98 3.18
N HIS A 56 4.96 -15.39 4.09
CA HIS A 56 6.17 -14.63 3.77
C HIS A 56 7.35 -15.20 4.55
N LYS A 57 8.00 -16.22 3.99
CA LYS A 57 9.12 -16.92 4.62
C LYS A 57 10.40 -16.73 3.82
N GLY A 58 11.49 -16.47 4.53
CA GLY A 58 12.84 -16.44 4.00
C GLY A 58 13.50 -17.82 4.00
N ALA A 59 14.83 -17.82 3.94
CA ALA A 59 15.62 -19.05 3.98
C ALA A 59 15.34 -19.87 5.25
N GLY A 60 15.17 -21.19 5.08
CA GLY A 60 14.89 -22.10 6.20
C GLY A 60 13.49 -21.95 6.80
N ASP A 61 12.52 -21.47 6.01
CA ASP A 61 11.12 -21.28 6.43
C ASP A 61 10.92 -20.26 7.57
N ILE A 62 11.92 -19.39 7.78
CA ILE A 62 11.86 -18.35 8.82
C ILE A 62 10.90 -17.24 8.36
N PRO A 63 9.84 -16.91 9.13
CA PRO A 63 8.93 -15.82 8.77
C PRO A 63 9.67 -14.49 8.68
N LEU A 64 9.44 -13.76 7.59
CA LEU A 64 9.93 -12.40 7.44
C LEU A 64 9.05 -11.46 8.29
N PRO A 65 9.61 -10.42 8.91
CA PRO A 65 8.82 -9.37 9.53
C PRO A 65 8.32 -8.38 8.46
N ILE A 66 7.17 -7.74 8.71
CA ILE A 66 6.51 -6.86 7.72
C ILE A 66 7.38 -5.71 7.23
N ASN A 67 8.30 -5.19 8.05
CA ASN A 67 9.24 -4.13 7.66
C ASN A 67 10.22 -4.57 6.56
N GLU A 68 10.41 -5.87 6.35
CA GLU A 68 11.21 -6.40 5.25
C GLU A 68 10.40 -6.61 3.96
N VAL A 69 9.06 -6.60 4.05
CA VAL A 69 8.12 -6.89 2.95
C VAL A 69 6.94 -5.91 2.89
N GLN A 70 7.17 -4.67 3.33
CA GLN A 70 6.13 -3.64 3.46
C GLN A 70 5.61 -3.11 2.12
N ASP A 71 6.41 -3.28 1.05
CA ASP A 71 6.02 -3.03 -0.33
C ASP A 71 5.51 -4.33 -0.96
N CYS A 72 4.18 -4.45 -1.07
CA CYS A 72 3.51 -5.63 -1.60
C CYS A 72 3.46 -5.65 -3.15
N SER A 73 4.03 -4.63 -3.82
CA SER A 73 3.91 -4.46 -5.26
C SER A 73 4.67 -5.54 -6.05
N GLY A 74 3.96 -6.15 -7.02
CA GLY A 74 4.39 -6.94 -8.19
C GLY A 74 5.48 -8.03 -8.11
N SER A 75 6.26 -8.12 -7.03
CA SER A 75 7.46 -8.94 -6.89
C SER A 75 7.21 -10.21 -6.09
N CYS A 76 6.34 -10.15 -5.08
CA CYS A 76 6.03 -11.30 -4.19
C CYS A 76 4.57 -11.78 -4.30
N HIS A 77 3.60 -10.89 -4.47
CA HIS A 77 2.21 -11.27 -4.70
C HIS A 77 1.98 -11.49 -6.19
N LEU A 78 1.87 -12.75 -6.61
CA LEU A 78 1.42 -13.11 -7.96
C LEU A 78 -0.07 -13.46 -7.88
N LYS A 79 -0.92 -12.85 -8.71
CA LYS A 79 -2.29 -13.33 -8.90
C LYS A 79 -2.24 -14.37 -10.02
N ASP A 80 -2.47 -15.64 -9.70
CA ASP A 80 -2.48 -16.76 -10.66
C ASP A 80 -1.19 -16.93 -11.49
N GLY A 81 -0.03 -16.65 -10.89
CA GLY A 81 1.27 -16.71 -11.59
C GLY A 81 1.56 -15.51 -12.50
N ILE A 82 0.64 -14.53 -12.55
CA ILE A 82 0.84 -13.24 -13.18
C ILE A 82 1.29 -12.28 -12.09
N ARG A 83 2.33 -11.47 -12.34
CA ARG A 83 2.75 -10.40 -11.43
C ARG A 83 1.53 -9.62 -10.99
N SER A 84 1.33 -9.46 -9.67
CA SER A 84 0.25 -8.62 -9.18
C SER A 84 0.34 -7.29 -9.91
N ASN A 85 -0.80 -6.89 -10.42
CA ASN A 85 -1.01 -5.65 -11.11
C ASN A 85 -1.12 -4.50 -10.10
N GLU A 86 -0.54 -4.65 -8.90
CA GLU A 86 -0.41 -3.59 -7.91
C GLU A 86 0.99 -3.00 -7.97
N HIS A 87 1.05 -1.68 -8.14
CA HIS A 87 2.27 -0.87 -8.09
C HIS A 87 2.51 -0.40 -6.67
N ARG A 88 3.73 0.04 -6.38
CA ARG A 88 4.00 0.73 -5.13
C ARG A 88 3.12 1.98 -5.10
N ALA A 89 2.49 2.21 -3.94
CA ALA A 89 1.61 3.34 -3.71
C ALA A 89 2.31 4.66 -4.12
N SER A 90 3.53 4.88 -3.62
CA SER A 90 4.37 6.05 -3.95
C SER A 90 5.08 6.00 -5.31
N GLY A 91 4.88 4.95 -6.11
CA GLY A 91 5.73 4.61 -7.26
C GLY A 91 5.60 5.51 -8.48
N GLY A 92 4.53 6.29 -8.61
CA GLY A 92 4.30 7.20 -9.75
C GLY A 92 4.31 6.50 -11.12
N GLU A 93 3.10 6.23 -11.64
CA GLU A 93 2.80 5.71 -12.98
C GLU A 93 3.29 4.27 -13.33
N TRP A 94 2.46 3.60 -14.14
CA TRP A 94 2.67 2.28 -14.73
C TRP A 94 3.49 2.36 -16.01
#